data_AF-A0A9C9K2D0-F1
#
_entry.id   AF-A0A9C9K2D0-F1
#
_cell.length_a   1.000
_cell.length_b   1.000
_cell.length_c   1.000
_cell.angle_alpha   90.00
_cell.angle_beta   90.00
_cell.angle_gamma   90.00
#
_symmetry.space_group_name_H-M   'P 1'
#
loop_
_entity.id
_entity.type
_entity.pdbx_description
1 polymer ?
#
loop_
_entity_poly.entity_id
_entity_poly.type
_entity_poly.pdbx_seq_one_letter_code
_entity_poly.pdbx_strand_id
1 'polypeptide(L)'
;MAILVLVLVLGRSRTAGKVLVILVLVFALCIPYLSYTYGLTHRIFCWATSGGLSLYWMASPYDGDLGEWHLPTEVLRNPRLAANHGDFFKSIASLSPVEQDCALKTKALENIRNHPGKFLENWIANVGRLVLGYPFPDRKHNMGTLLTIIPGMFVAVFSVLAAYPTCVGRHRIPGEVWILMLFGLLAFLASSVLSAYPRLLLPILPVLITWWMVVLGRLIRIEVATSSYL
;
A
#
# COMPACT_ATOMS: atom_id res chain seq x y z
N MET A 1 0.74 0.84 18.60
CA MET A 1 0.91 -0.55 18.11
C MET A 1 2.18 -0.76 17.29
N ALA A 2 2.40 -0.07 16.16
CA ALA A 2 3.60 -0.27 15.33
C ALA A 2 4.93 -0.01 16.07
N ILE A 3 5.01 1.06 16.88
CA ILE A 3 6.20 1.37 17.70
C ILE A 3 6.43 0.29 18.78
N LEU A 4 5.37 -0.26 19.37
CA LEU A 4 5.47 -1.32 20.39
C LEU A 4 5.97 -2.63 19.75
N VAL A 5 5.48 -2.98 18.56
CA VAL A 5 5.97 -4.12 17.77
C VAL A 5 7.41 -3.91 17.34
N LEU A 6 7.75 -2.69 16.90
CA LEU A 6 9.12 -2.31 16.56
C LEU A 6 10.03 -2.49 17.80
N VAL A 7 9.62 -1.98 18.96
CA VAL A 7 10.37 -2.10 20.24
C VAL A 7 10.47 -3.56 20.72
N LEU A 8 9.45 -4.39 20.54
CA LEU A 8 9.48 -5.80 20.94
C LEU A 8 10.35 -6.67 20.00
N VAL A 9 10.37 -6.36 18.70
CA VAL A 9 11.21 -7.03 17.70
C VAL A 9 12.66 -6.55 17.81
N LEU A 10 12.87 -5.25 17.99
CA LEU A 10 14.18 -4.63 18.18
C LEU A 10 14.78 -5.00 19.54
N GLY A 11 14.00 -5.00 20.62
CA GLY A 11 14.48 -5.33 21.97
C GLY A 11 15.05 -6.74 22.12
N ARG A 12 14.85 -7.62 21.14
CA ARG A 12 15.41 -8.99 21.11
C ARG A 12 16.68 -9.13 20.28
N SER A 13 17.10 -8.11 19.53
CA SER A 13 18.22 -8.22 18.59
C SER A 13 19.40 -7.30 18.96
N ARG A 14 20.62 -7.83 18.90
CA ARG A 14 21.85 -7.03 18.96
C ARG A 14 21.94 -5.97 17.85
N THR A 15 21.17 -6.13 16.77
CA THR A 15 21.13 -5.18 15.63
C THR A 15 20.17 -4.02 15.83
N ALA A 16 19.36 -4.02 16.89
CA ALA A 16 18.33 -3.00 17.10
C ALA A 16 18.85 -1.58 17.32
N GLY A 17 19.94 -1.44 18.09
CA GLY A 17 20.57 -0.13 18.28
C GLY A 17 21.00 0.48 16.94
N LYS A 18 21.54 -0.35 16.03
CA LYS A 18 21.93 0.10 14.68
C LYS A 18 20.72 0.53 13.86
N VAL A 19 19.62 -0.25 13.88
CA VAL A 19 18.38 0.11 13.19
C VAL A 19 17.81 1.42 13.72
N LEU A 20 17.78 1.62 15.03
CA LEU A 20 17.29 2.86 15.64
C LEU A 20 18.13 4.06 15.20
N VAL A 21 19.46 3.94 15.21
CA VAL A 21 20.36 5.00 14.71
C VAL A 21 20.06 5.33 13.25
N ILE A 22 19.87 4.31 12.39
CA ILE A 22 19.52 4.53 10.98
C ILE A 22 18.19 5.27 10.86
N LEU A 23 17.16 4.87 11.61
CA LEU A 23 15.84 5.53 11.56
C LEU A 23 15.91 7.00 12.02
N VAL A 24 16.68 7.28 13.08
CA VAL A 24 16.90 8.66 13.55
C VAL A 24 17.64 9.47 12.50
N LEU A 25 18.69 8.92 11.88
CA LEU A 25 19.44 9.60 10.82
C LEU A 25 18.57 9.89 9.60
N VAL A 26 17.79 8.90 9.13
CA VAL A 26 16.87 9.08 8.01
C VAL A 26 15.83 10.16 8.33
N PHE A 27 15.25 10.13 9.53
CA PHE A 27 14.30 11.15 9.95
C PHE A 27 14.92 12.54 10.02
N ALA A 28 16.15 12.66 10.56
CA ALA A 28 16.90 13.92 10.61
C ALA A 28 17.15 14.51 9.21
N LEU A 29 17.47 13.66 8.23
CA LEU A 29 17.63 14.07 6.84
C LEU A 29 16.33 14.58 6.20
N CYS A 30 15.17 14.19 6.72
CA CYS A 30 13.88 14.68 6.26
C CYS A 30 13.46 16.02 6.90
N ILE A 31 14.11 16.44 7.99
CA ILE A 31 13.73 17.67 8.72
C ILE A 31 13.73 18.91 7.80
N PRO A 32 14.73 19.16 6.92
CA PRO A 32 14.71 20.36 6.07
C PRO A 32 13.46 20.46 5.20
N TYR A 33 13.04 19.33 4.61
CA TYR A 33 11.82 19.27 3.81
C TYR A 33 10.55 19.46 4.65
N LEU A 34 10.50 18.85 5.83
CA LEU A 34 9.38 19.01 6.77
C LEU A 34 9.26 20.43 7.32
N SER A 35 10.38 21.10 7.57
CA SER A 35 10.41 22.51 7.98
C SER A 35 9.93 23.43 6.85
N TYR A 36 10.38 23.17 5.61
CA TYR A 36 9.93 23.92 4.44
C TYR A 36 8.42 23.78 4.23
N THR A 37 7.90 22.55 4.21
CA THR A 37 6.46 22.29 4.03
C THR A 37 5.63 22.82 5.18
N TYR A 38 6.13 22.77 6.42
CA TYR A 38 5.48 23.44 7.56
C TYR A 38 5.40 24.96 7.35
N GLY A 39 6.46 25.60 6.85
CA GLY A 39 6.46 27.02 6.53
C GLY A 39 5.40 27.43 5.49
N LEU A 40 5.03 26.51 4.59
CA LEU A 40 3.99 26.74 3.58
C LEU A 40 2.57 26.37 4.04
N THR A 41 2.44 25.33 4.85
CA THR A 41 1.14 24.69 5.12
C THR A 41 0.68 24.82 6.56
N HIS A 42 1.57 25.20 7.48
CA HIS A 42 1.38 25.17 8.93
C HIS A 42 0.94 23.81 9.48
N ARG A 43 1.27 22.71 8.77
CA ARG A 43 0.95 21.34 9.17
C ARG A 43 2.21 20.53 9.44
N ILE A 44 2.26 19.93 10.63
CA ILE A 44 3.34 19.02 11.01
C ILE A 44 3.21 17.73 10.19
N PHE A 45 4.34 17.21 9.69
CA PHE A 45 4.39 16.00 8.85
C PHE A 45 3.60 16.11 7.53
N CYS A 46 3.55 17.31 6.93
CA CYS A 46 2.96 17.49 5.61
C CYS A 46 3.92 17.07 4.50
N TRP A 47 3.85 15.80 4.08
CA TRP A 47 4.68 15.28 2.99
C TRP A 47 4.12 15.54 1.59
N ALA A 48 2.80 15.68 1.47
CA ALA A 48 2.11 15.97 0.21
C ALA A 48 0.65 16.38 0.48
N THR A 49 0.04 17.10 -0.48
CA THR A 49 -1.39 17.46 -0.49
C THR A 49 -2.24 16.55 -1.39
N SER A 50 -1.66 15.46 -1.91
CA SER A 50 -2.37 14.48 -2.73
C SER A 50 -3.05 13.37 -1.91
N GLY A 51 -2.74 13.26 -0.62
CA GLY A 51 -3.25 12.17 0.23
C GLY A 51 -4.76 12.19 0.37
N GLY A 52 -5.37 13.37 0.48
CA GLY A 52 -6.82 13.53 0.60
C GLY A 52 -7.57 13.09 -0.63
N LEU A 53 -7.06 13.41 -1.82
CA LEU A 53 -7.65 12.96 -3.07
C LEU A 53 -7.57 11.42 -3.20
N SER A 54 -6.51 10.81 -2.67
CA SER A 54 -6.34 9.35 -2.70
C SER A 54 -7.34 8.66 -1.80
N LEU A 55 -7.49 9.18 -0.59
CA LEU A 55 -8.44 8.68 0.38
C LEU A 55 -9.88 8.92 -0.08
N TYR A 56 -10.16 10.07 -0.71
CA TYR A 56 -11.48 10.38 -1.25
C TYR A 56 -11.94 9.37 -2.29
N TRP A 57 -11.10 9.07 -3.29
CA TRP A 57 -11.43 8.07 -4.31
C TRP A 57 -11.61 6.69 -3.70
N MET A 58 -10.70 6.31 -2.80
CA MET A 58 -10.81 5.06 -2.05
C MET A 58 -12.15 4.94 -1.29
N ALA A 59 -12.64 6.07 -0.78
CA ALA A 59 -13.88 6.22 -0.04
C ALA A 59 -15.07 6.66 -0.92
N SER A 60 -15.02 6.48 -2.25
CA SER A 60 -16.20 6.80 -3.07
C SER A 60 -17.39 5.93 -2.65
N PRO A 61 -18.56 6.53 -2.36
CA PRO A 61 -19.76 5.79 -1.96
C PRO A 61 -20.58 5.30 -3.15
N TYR A 62 -20.19 5.66 -4.39
CA TYR A 62 -21.03 5.45 -5.57
C TYR A 62 -20.78 4.11 -6.24
N ASP A 63 -21.84 3.55 -6.80
CA ASP A 63 -21.78 2.32 -7.57
C ASP A 63 -20.98 2.52 -8.87
N GLY A 64 -20.13 1.53 -9.19
CA GLY A 64 -19.23 1.58 -10.35
C GLY A 64 -17.85 2.14 -10.05
N ASP A 65 -17.67 2.87 -8.95
CA ASP A 65 -16.34 3.26 -8.49
C ASP A 65 -15.73 2.12 -7.68
N LEU A 66 -14.46 1.79 -7.95
CA LEU A 66 -13.73 0.76 -7.23
C LEU A 66 -12.54 1.32 -6.45
N GLY A 67 -12.48 2.64 -6.23
CA GLY A 67 -11.40 3.30 -5.50
C GLY A 67 -10.16 3.64 -6.33
N GLU A 68 -10.24 3.57 -7.65
CA GLU A 68 -9.20 4.08 -8.54
C GLU A 68 -9.12 5.61 -8.50
N TRP A 69 -7.91 6.13 -8.66
CA TRP A 69 -7.68 7.55 -8.61
C TRP A 69 -8.00 8.20 -9.95
N HIS A 70 -8.71 9.32 -9.89
CA HIS A 70 -8.90 10.23 -11.02
C HIS A 70 -8.41 11.63 -10.71
N LEU A 71 -7.96 12.32 -11.76
CA LEU A 71 -7.59 13.73 -11.68
C LEU A 71 -8.85 14.60 -11.58
N PRO A 72 -8.80 15.75 -10.88
CA PRO A 72 -9.93 16.69 -10.83
C PRO A 72 -10.42 17.12 -12.23
N THR A 73 -9.51 17.23 -13.19
CA THR A 73 -9.84 17.57 -14.59
C THR A 73 -10.58 16.45 -15.32
N GLU A 74 -10.37 15.19 -14.96
CA GLU A 74 -11.10 14.04 -15.51
C GLU A 74 -12.54 14.01 -14.98
N VAL A 75 -12.74 14.37 -13.71
CA VAL A 75 -14.08 14.46 -13.10
C VAL A 75 -14.99 15.38 -13.90
N LEU A 76 -14.49 16.55 -14.31
CA LEU A 76 -15.30 17.53 -15.04
C LEU A 76 -15.53 17.17 -16.51
N ARG A 77 -14.72 16.27 -17.09
CA ARG A 77 -14.78 15.88 -18.50
C ARG A 77 -15.53 14.58 -18.74
N ASN A 78 -15.53 13.67 -17.77
CA ASN A 78 -16.22 12.39 -17.86
C ASN A 78 -17.65 12.55 -17.29
N PRO A 79 -18.71 12.39 -18.11
CA PRO A 79 -20.09 12.56 -17.65
C PRO A 79 -20.47 11.67 -16.45
N ARG A 80 -19.93 10.44 -16.35
CA ARG A 80 -20.17 9.55 -15.22
C ARG A 80 -19.59 10.12 -13.94
N LEU A 81 -18.32 10.52 -13.98
CA LEU A 81 -17.65 11.09 -12.81
C LEU A 81 -18.23 12.45 -12.43
N ALA A 82 -18.62 13.26 -13.42
CA ALA A 82 -19.26 14.56 -13.20
C ALA A 82 -20.60 14.42 -12.48
N ALA A 83 -21.40 13.39 -12.81
CA ALA A 83 -22.69 13.14 -12.16
C ALA A 83 -22.55 12.86 -10.66
N ASN A 84 -21.51 12.12 -10.27
CA ASN A 84 -21.32 11.67 -8.88
C ASN A 84 -20.44 12.62 -8.04
N HIS A 85 -19.41 13.21 -8.66
CA HIS A 85 -18.38 13.97 -7.94
C HIS A 85 -18.31 15.44 -8.36
N GLY A 86 -18.90 15.81 -9.50
CA GLY A 86 -18.71 17.13 -10.11
C GLY A 86 -19.05 18.28 -9.19
N ASP A 87 -20.16 18.19 -8.46
CA ASP A 87 -20.62 19.26 -7.58
C ASP A 87 -19.68 19.48 -6.38
N PHE A 88 -19.19 18.40 -5.78
CA PHE A 88 -18.20 18.48 -4.70
C PHE A 88 -16.86 19.03 -5.20
N PHE A 89 -16.38 18.59 -6.37
CA PHE A 89 -15.13 19.11 -6.93
C PHE A 89 -15.24 20.59 -7.31
N LYS A 90 -16.41 21.03 -7.82
CA LYS A 90 -16.68 22.46 -8.05
C LYS A 90 -16.66 23.26 -6.75
N SER A 91 -17.25 22.72 -5.66
CA SER A 91 -17.31 23.44 -4.38
C SER A 91 -15.94 23.67 -3.73
N ILE A 92 -14.95 22.81 -4.03
CA ILE A 92 -13.58 22.96 -3.50
C ILE A 92 -12.60 23.59 -4.49
N ALA A 93 -13.00 23.84 -5.74
CA ALA A 93 -12.10 24.27 -6.81
C ALA A 93 -11.41 25.62 -6.55
N SER A 94 -12.07 26.52 -5.80
CA SER A 94 -11.54 27.83 -5.44
C SER A 94 -10.65 27.84 -4.18
N LEU A 95 -10.60 26.73 -3.44
CA LEU A 95 -9.82 26.62 -2.21
C LEU A 95 -8.32 26.48 -2.50
N SER A 96 -7.48 26.83 -1.52
CA SER A 96 -6.05 26.55 -1.60
C SER A 96 -5.77 25.03 -1.61
N PRO A 97 -4.62 24.55 -2.12
CA PRO A 97 -4.32 23.11 -2.16
C PRO A 97 -4.38 22.41 -0.80
N VAL A 98 -4.04 23.11 0.29
CA VAL A 98 -4.10 22.57 1.65
C VAL A 98 -5.56 22.43 2.12
N GLU A 99 -6.39 23.42 1.82
CA GLU A 99 -7.82 23.40 2.14
C GLU A 99 -8.56 22.35 1.32
N GLN A 100 -8.23 22.20 0.03
CA GLN A 100 -8.75 21.13 -0.83
C GLN A 100 -8.43 19.75 -0.24
N ASP A 101 -7.17 19.48 0.13
CA ASP A 101 -6.77 18.21 0.75
C ASP A 101 -7.55 17.94 2.05
N CYS A 102 -7.82 18.96 2.85
CA CYS A 102 -8.61 18.83 4.08
C CYS A 102 -10.09 18.56 3.81
N ALA A 103 -10.69 19.26 2.84
CA ALA A 103 -12.07 19.04 2.43
C ALA A 103 -12.24 17.60 1.88
N LEU A 104 -11.30 17.14 1.05
CA LEU A 104 -11.27 15.78 0.51
C LEU A 104 -11.17 14.73 1.62
N LYS A 105 -10.25 14.90 2.59
CA LYS A 105 -10.13 13.99 3.74
C LYS A 105 -11.40 13.97 4.59
N THR A 106 -11.99 15.14 4.84
CA THR A 106 -13.22 15.26 5.62
C THR A 106 -14.35 14.51 4.94
N LYS A 107 -14.55 14.73 3.64
CA LYS A 107 -15.58 14.03 2.87
C LYS A 107 -15.31 12.53 2.77
N ALA A 108 -14.06 12.12 2.64
CA ALA A 108 -13.69 10.71 2.63
C ALA A 108 -14.05 10.00 3.94
N LEU A 109 -13.77 10.63 5.09
CA LEU A 109 -14.13 10.09 6.40
C LEU A 109 -15.65 10.03 6.61
N GLU A 110 -16.39 11.03 6.11
CA GLU A 110 -17.85 11.01 6.08
C GLU A 110 -18.37 9.82 5.27
N ASN A 111 -17.84 9.62 4.06
CA ASN A 111 -18.23 8.51 3.20
C ASN A 111 -17.91 7.14 3.84
N ILE A 112 -16.74 6.98 4.45
CA ILE A 112 -16.36 5.73 5.15
C ILE A 112 -17.33 5.42 6.30
N ARG A 113 -17.72 6.44 7.07
CA ARG A 113 -18.64 6.27 8.20
C ARG A 113 -20.05 5.91 7.73
N ASN A 114 -20.52 6.53 6.65
CA ASN A 114 -21.88 6.35 6.15
C ASN A 114 -22.02 5.12 5.24
N HIS A 115 -20.94 4.68 4.59
CA HIS A 115 -20.92 3.59 3.61
C HIS A 115 -19.76 2.59 3.84
N PRO A 116 -19.64 1.98 5.04
CA PRO A 116 -18.48 1.13 5.38
C PRO A 116 -18.38 -0.13 4.49
N GLY A 117 -19.51 -0.69 4.07
CA GLY A 117 -19.55 -1.83 3.15
C GLY A 117 -18.96 -1.50 1.78
N LYS A 118 -19.28 -0.31 1.26
CA LYS A 118 -18.73 0.14 -0.03
C LYS A 118 -17.23 0.41 0.07
N PHE A 119 -16.76 0.99 1.18
CA PHE A 119 -15.32 1.14 1.41
C PHE A 119 -14.59 -0.21 1.46
N LEU A 120 -15.18 -1.24 2.07
CA LEU A 120 -14.61 -2.58 2.09
C LEU A 120 -14.51 -3.19 0.68
N GLU A 121 -15.54 -3.04 -0.14
CA GLU A 121 -15.53 -3.46 -1.54
C GLU A 121 -14.40 -2.78 -2.33
N ASN A 122 -14.29 -1.45 -2.21
CA ASN A 122 -13.23 -0.68 -2.84
C ASN A 122 -11.86 -1.18 -2.35
N TRP A 123 -11.71 -1.47 -1.05
CA TRP A 123 -10.47 -1.97 -0.46
C TRP A 123 -10.05 -3.31 -1.01
N ILE A 124 -10.98 -4.25 -1.18
CA ILE A 124 -10.71 -5.54 -1.81
C ILE A 124 -10.27 -5.34 -3.26
N ALA A 125 -10.98 -4.52 -4.03
CA ALA A 125 -10.60 -4.17 -5.40
C ALA A 125 -9.21 -3.51 -5.45
N ASN A 126 -8.89 -2.66 -4.48
CA ASN A 126 -7.61 -1.97 -4.40
C ASN A 126 -6.44 -2.91 -4.07
N VAL A 127 -6.63 -3.89 -3.19
CA VAL A 127 -5.67 -4.97 -2.95
C VAL A 127 -5.43 -5.77 -4.23
N GLY A 128 -6.50 -6.10 -4.96
CA GLY A 128 -6.40 -6.71 -6.29
C GLY A 128 -5.55 -5.86 -7.24
N ARG A 129 -5.79 -4.55 -7.32
CA ARG A 129 -5.01 -3.63 -8.16
C ARG A 129 -3.54 -3.57 -7.74
N LEU A 130 -3.27 -3.60 -6.45
CA LEU A 130 -1.91 -3.51 -5.93
C LEU A 130 -1.10 -4.78 -6.28
N VAL A 131 -1.71 -5.96 -6.14
CA VAL A 131 -1.03 -7.24 -6.36
C VAL A 131 -1.05 -7.66 -7.84
N LEU A 132 -2.20 -7.57 -8.51
CA LEU A 132 -2.42 -8.10 -9.87
C LEU A 132 -2.52 -7.00 -10.94
N GLY A 133 -2.67 -5.74 -10.55
CA GLY A 133 -2.98 -4.67 -11.51
C GLY A 133 -4.41 -4.70 -12.04
N TYR A 134 -5.34 -5.30 -11.30
CA TYR A 134 -6.75 -5.46 -11.66
C TYR A 134 -7.65 -5.48 -10.42
N PRO A 135 -8.88 -4.91 -10.39
CA PRO A 135 -9.66 -4.34 -11.49
C PRO A 135 -9.52 -2.83 -11.70
N PHE A 136 -9.69 -2.39 -12.95
CA PHE A 136 -9.88 -0.99 -13.34
C PHE A 136 -11.15 -0.88 -14.21
N PRO A 137 -12.27 -0.35 -13.68
CA PRO A 137 -13.55 -0.25 -14.40
C PRO A 137 -13.45 0.42 -15.77
N ASP A 138 -12.69 1.52 -15.85
CA ASP A 138 -12.58 2.35 -17.07
C ASP A 138 -11.48 1.91 -18.04
N ARG A 139 -10.67 0.92 -17.69
CA ARG A 139 -9.55 0.51 -18.53
C ARG A 139 -10.01 -0.59 -19.49
N LYS A 140 -9.86 -0.35 -20.80
CA LYS A 140 -10.03 -1.41 -21.81
C LYS A 140 -9.02 -2.52 -21.57
N HIS A 141 -9.52 -3.74 -21.39
CA HIS A 141 -8.71 -4.95 -21.26
C HIS A 141 -7.93 -5.18 -22.55
N ASN A 142 -6.61 -5.23 -22.45
CA ASN A 142 -5.71 -5.51 -23.57
C ASN A 142 -4.63 -6.51 -23.13
N MET A 143 -3.86 -7.04 -24.08
CA MET A 143 -2.78 -7.99 -23.75
C MET A 143 -1.76 -7.42 -22.77
N GLY A 144 -1.57 -6.09 -22.74
CA GLY A 144 -0.72 -5.42 -21.75
C GLY A 144 -1.18 -5.62 -20.30
N THR A 145 -2.45 -5.94 -20.07
CA THR A 145 -2.98 -6.27 -18.72
C THR A 145 -2.37 -7.58 -18.20
N LEU A 146 -2.02 -8.52 -19.08
CA LEU A 146 -1.36 -9.76 -18.68
C LEU A 146 0.06 -9.52 -18.14
N LEU A 147 0.73 -8.46 -18.59
CA LEU A 147 2.07 -8.08 -18.10
C LEU A 147 2.05 -7.61 -16.64
N THR A 148 0.89 -7.23 -16.09
CA THR A 148 0.76 -6.95 -14.65
C THR A 148 0.21 -8.13 -13.88
N ILE A 149 -0.77 -8.84 -14.46
CA ILE A 149 -1.43 -9.98 -13.77
C ILE A 149 -0.46 -11.14 -13.58
N ILE A 150 0.32 -11.53 -14.59
CA ILE A 150 1.17 -12.73 -14.50
C ILE A 150 2.25 -12.57 -13.42
N PRO A 151 3.07 -11.50 -13.40
CA PRO A 151 4.04 -11.31 -12.33
C PRO A 151 3.36 -11.17 -10.95
N GLY A 152 2.25 -10.44 -10.89
CA GLY A 152 1.46 -10.27 -9.67
C GLY A 152 0.93 -11.58 -9.09
N MET A 153 0.54 -12.52 -9.95
CA MET A 153 0.09 -13.85 -9.55
C MET A 153 1.21 -14.64 -8.87
N PHE A 154 2.42 -14.61 -9.41
CA PHE A 154 3.57 -15.25 -8.75
C PHE A 154 3.87 -14.61 -7.40
N VAL A 155 3.77 -13.28 -7.28
CA VAL A 155 3.93 -12.60 -5.99
C VAL A 155 2.89 -13.09 -4.99
N ALA A 156 1.62 -13.19 -5.39
CA ALA A 156 0.56 -13.69 -4.54
C ALA A 156 0.79 -15.16 -4.14
N VAL A 157 1.04 -16.04 -5.10
CA VAL A 157 1.23 -17.48 -4.87
C VAL A 157 2.44 -17.74 -3.98
N PHE A 158 3.61 -17.17 -4.28
CA PHE A 158 4.80 -17.36 -3.44
C PHE A 158 4.61 -16.79 -2.04
N SER A 159 3.88 -15.69 -1.88
CA SER A 159 3.54 -15.16 -0.56
C SER A 159 2.64 -16.12 0.23
N VAL A 160 1.61 -16.69 -0.40
CA VAL A 160 0.73 -17.68 0.25
C VAL A 160 1.50 -18.95 0.61
N LEU A 161 2.31 -19.49 -0.32
CA LEU A 161 3.12 -20.68 -0.09
C LEU A 161 4.17 -20.47 1.00
N ALA A 162 4.75 -19.26 1.11
CA ALA A 162 5.70 -18.93 2.16
C ALA A 162 5.05 -18.67 3.52
N ALA A 163 3.75 -18.35 3.58
CA ALA A 163 3.06 -18.00 4.83
C ALA A 163 3.06 -19.15 5.85
N TYR A 164 2.64 -20.36 5.44
CA TYR A 164 2.57 -21.50 6.35
C TYR A 164 3.94 -21.92 6.91
N PRO A 165 4.99 -22.14 6.09
CA PRO A 165 6.33 -22.45 6.60
C PRO A 165 6.91 -21.34 7.47
N THR A 166 6.58 -20.06 7.20
CA THR A 166 6.97 -18.94 8.06
C THR A 166 6.43 -19.09 9.48
N CYS A 167 5.16 -19.51 9.62
CA CYS A 167 4.54 -19.71 10.94
C CYS A 167 5.17 -20.89 11.70
N VAL A 168 5.41 -22.01 11.01
CA VAL A 168 5.98 -23.23 11.61
C VAL A 168 7.46 -23.05 11.96
N GLY A 169 8.23 -22.44 11.05
CA GLY A 169 9.67 -22.25 11.15
C GLY A 169 10.11 -20.91 11.74
N ARG A 170 9.22 -20.15 12.39
CA ARG A 170 9.43 -18.75 12.81
C ARG A 170 10.73 -18.50 13.60
N HIS A 171 11.17 -19.48 14.38
CA HIS A 171 12.39 -19.40 15.20
C HIS A 171 13.69 -19.54 14.40
N ARG A 172 13.62 -20.03 13.15
CA ARG A 172 14.77 -20.20 12.24
C ARG A 172 14.98 -19.00 11.32
N ILE A 173 14.04 -18.06 11.32
CA ILE A 173 14.10 -16.84 10.51
C ILE A 173 14.93 -15.78 11.26
N PRO A 174 15.98 -15.21 10.64
CA PRO A 174 16.77 -14.15 11.25
C PRO A 174 15.92 -12.93 11.65
N GLY A 175 16.30 -12.26 12.75
CA GLY A 175 15.57 -11.10 13.26
C GLY A 175 15.49 -9.95 12.24
N GLU A 176 16.51 -9.79 11.40
CA GLU A 176 16.58 -8.80 10.33
C GLU A 176 15.46 -8.98 9.30
N VAL A 177 15.13 -10.23 8.97
CA VAL A 177 14.05 -10.56 8.02
C VAL A 177 12.70 -10.19 8.61
N TRP A 178 12.49 -10.41 9.92
CA TRP A 178 11.28 -9.95 10.60
C TRP A 178 11.12 -8.43 10.57
N ILE A 179 12.21 -7.69 10.76
CA ILE A 179 12.21 -6.22 10.66
C ILE A 179 11.85 -5.78 9.23
N LEU A 180 12.47 -6.38 8.21
CA LEU A 180 12.15 -6.07 6.81
C LEU A 180 10.69 -6.40 6.48
N MET A 181 10.20 -7.56 6.87
CA MET A 181 8.80 -7.95 6.66
C MET A 181 7.83 -7.01 7.37
N LEU A 182 8.17 -6.51 8.56
CA LEU A 182 7.36 -5.51 9.25
C LEU A 182 7.27 -4.22 8.44
N PHE A 183 8.39 -3.70 7.95
CA PHE A 183 8.37 -2.51 7.08
C PHE A 183 7.60 -2.77 5.77
N GLY A 184 7.80 -3.93 5.14
CA GLY A 184 7.06 -4.32 3.94
C GLY A 184 5.56 -4.43 4.18
N LEU A 185 5.14 -5.03 5.30
CA LEU A 185 3.74 -5.13 5.69
C LEU A 185 3.13 -3.76 5.98
N LEU A 186 3.84 -2.89 6.71
CA LEU A 186 3.37 -1.53 6.97
C LEU A 186 3.21 -0.73 5.68
N ALA A 187 4.19 -0.81 4.77
CA ALA A 187 4.13 -0.16 3.46
C ALA A 187 2.98 -0.70 2.60
N PHE A 188 2.76 -2.01 2.60
CA PHE A 188 1.66 -2.66 1.90
C PHE A 188 0.30 -2.21 2.45
N LEU A 189 0.11 -2.29 3.77
CA LEU A 189 -1.14 -1.91 4.42
C LEU A 189 -1.46 -0.44 4.21
N ALA A 190 -0.47 0.45 4.39
CA ALA A 190 -0.63 1.88 4.15
C ALA A 190 -1.02 2.18 2.69
N SER A 191 -0.41 1.47 1.74
CA SER A 191 -0.77 1.60 0.32
C SER A 191 -2.15 1.02 0.02
N SER A 192 -2.55 -0.07 0.68
CA SER A 192 -3.81 -0.77 0.41
C SER A 192 -5.06 0.04 0.80
N VAL A 193 -4.96 0.91 1.80
CA VAL A 193 -6.08 1.74 2.30
C VAL A 193 -6.22 3.08 1.57
N LEU A 194 -5.35 3.34 0.60
CA LEU A 194 -5.34 4.51 -0.27
C LEU A 194 -5.49 4.03 -1.71
N SER A 195 -5.92 4.90 -2.63
CA SER A 195 -5.99 4.52 -4.05
C SER A 195 -4.61 4.07 -4.57
N ALA A 196 -4.53 2.79 -4.97
CA ALA A 196 -3.26 2.12 -5.22
C ALA A 196 -3.12 1.58 -6.65
N TYR A 197 -1.85 1.44 -7.05
CA TYR A 197 -1.42 0.93 -8.34
C TYR A 197 -0.29 -0.08 -8.15
N PRO A 198 -0.06 -1.00 -9.12
CA PRO A 198 1.02 -2.00 -9.04
C PRO A 198 2.40 -1.44 -8.71
N ARG A 199 2.71 -0.22 -9.17
CA ARG A 199 4.00 0.44 -8.90
C ARG A 199 4.30 0.63 -7.41
N LEU A 200 3.28 0.70 -6.56
CA LEU A 200 3.44 0.84 -5.11
C LEU A 200 3.95 -0.45 -4.45
N LEU A 201 3.85 -1.59 -5.14
CA LEU A 201 4.41 -2.87 -4.68
C LEU A 201 5.90 -2.99 -5.00
N LEU A 202 6.44 -2.24 -5.97
CA LEU A 202 7.83 -2.35 -6.42
C LEU A 202 8.86 -2.17 -5.28
N PRO A 203 8.72 -1.20 -4.35
CA PRO A 203 9.64 -1.08 -3.21
C PRO A 203 9.53 -2.24 -2.20
N ILE A 204 8.41 -2.96 -2.21
CA ILE A 204 8.10 -4.06 -1.30
C ILE A 204 8.62 -5.40 -1.88
N LEU A 205 8.75 -5.52 -3.20
CA LEU A 205 9.21 -6.74 -3.86
C LEU A 205 10.55 -7.28 -3.35
N PRO A 206 11.61 -6.47 -3.15
CA PRO A 206 12.88 -6.99 -2.60
C PRO A 206 12.72 -7.60 -1.20
N VAL A 207 11.82 -7.04 -0.38
CA VAL A 207 11.49 -7.58 0.94
C VAL A 207 10.81 -8.94 0.81
N LEU A 208 9.82 -9.06 -0.07
CA LEU A 208 9.12 -10.31 -0.33
C LEU A 208 10.06 -11.38 -0.88
N ILE A 209 10.90 -11.04 -1.86
CA ILE A 209 11.88 -11.96 -2.45
C ILE A 209 12.87 -12.43 -1.38
N THR A 210 13.38 -11.53 -0.55
CA THR A 210 14.28 -11.89 0.57
C THR A 210 13.59 -12.85 1.54
N TRP A 211 12.34 -12.56 1.90
CA TRP A 211 11.54 -13.43 2.75
C TRP A 211 11.33 -14.81 2.13
N TRP A 212 10.90 -14.89 0.87
CA TRP A 212 10.71 -16.15 0.14
C TRP A 212 12.00 -16.97 0.10
N MET A 213 13.14 -16.36 -0.25
CA MET A 213 14.42 -17.07 -0.30
C MET A 213 14.82 -17.67 1.05
N VAL A 214 14.62 -16.93 2.15
CA VAL A 214 14.94 -17.41 3.50
C VAL A 214 14.02 -18.56 3.92
N VAL A 215 12.73 -18.44 3.64
CA VAL A 215 11.73 -19.44 4.01
C VAL A 215 11.88 -20.70 3.17
N LEU A 216 11.87 -20.57 1.85
CA LEU A 216 11.96 -21.70 0.93
C LEU A 216 13.34 -22.38 1.04
N GLY A 217 14.42 -21.60 1.16
CA GLY A 217 15.78 -22.15 1.20
C GLY A 217 16.20 -22.80 2.53
N ARG A 218 15.57 -22.43 3.66
CA ARG A 218 15.94 -22.97 4.99
C ARG A 218 14.92 -23.94 5.59
N LEU A 219 13.67 -23.89 5.12
CA LEU A 219 12.57 -24.64 5.72
C LEU A 219 12.02 -25.74 4.82
N ILE A 220 12.28 -25.68 3.50
CA ILE A 220 11.84 -26.72 2.56
C ILE A 220 13.05 -27.60 2.21
N ARG A 221 12.95 -28.90 2.52
CA ARG A 221 13.87 -29.92 2.03
C ARG A 221 13.20 -30.59 0.84
N ILE A 222 13.77 -30.42 -0.36
CA ILE A 222 13.27 -31.09 -1.57
C ILE A 222 13.99 -32.42 -1.68
N GLU A 223 13.29 -33.53 -1.40
CA GLU A 223 13.80 -34.88 -1.63
C GLU A 223 13.29 -35.34 -3.00
N VAL A 224 14.20 -35.43 -3.98
CA VAL A 224 13.88 -35.98 -5.31
C VAL A 224 13.99 -37.49 -5.23
N ALA A 225 12.84 -38.18 -5.16
CA ALA A 225 12.81 -39.63 -5.25
C ALA A 225 13.08 -40.05 -6.70
N THR A 226 14.31 -40.46 -7.01
CA THR A 226 14.61 -41.21 -8.23
C THR A 226 14.05 -42.61 -8.07
N SER A 227 12.94 -42.91 -8.75
CA SER A 227 12.45 -44.27 -8.88
C SER A 227 13.35 -45.01 -9.87
N SER A 228 14.32 -45.76 -9.35
CA SER A 228 15.13 -46.70 -10.11
C SER A 228 14.24 -47.86 -10.56
N TYR A 229 13.60 -47.74 -11.73
CA TYR A 229 13.05 -48.89 -12.43
C TYR A 229 14.23 -49.59 -13.14
N LEU A 230 14.79 -50.61 -12.47
CA LEU A 230 15.59 -51.69 -13.05
C LEU A 230 14.69 -52.90 -13.24
#